data_AF-A0A2D6WP33-F1
#
_entry.id   AF-A0A2D6WP33-F1
#
_cell.length_a   1.000
_cell.length_b   1.000
_cell.length_c   1.000
_cell.angle_alpha   90.00
_cell.angle_beta   90.00
_cell.angle_gamma   90.00
#
_symmetry.space_group_name_H-M   'P 1'
#
loop_
_entity.id
_entity.type
_entity.pdbx_description
1 polymer ?
#
loop_
_entity_poly.entity_id
_entity_poly.type
_entity_poly.pdbx_seq_one_letter_code
_entity_poly.pdbx_strand_id
1 'polypeptide(L)' 'MQKRYYNILLLIDSLLAGGAEKVQLTLSRKLSERGHNVTLLNLSSKVALEIPEEIKFINCNYRRTNFRNFCIGYKNFWSC' A
#
# COMPACT_ATOMS: atom_id res chain seq x y z
N MET A 1 -25.52 11.38 8.57
CA MET A 1 -24.98 10.09 8.06
C MET A 1 -23.83 9.65 8.96
N GLN A 2 -23.90 8.47 9.58
CA GLN A 2 -22.74 7.93 10.31
C GLN A 2 -21.66 7.52 9.30
N LYS A 3 -20.46 8.10 9.44
CA LYS A 3 -19.31 7.80 8.58
C LYS A 3 -18.62 6.54 9.12
N ARG A 4 -18.65 5.45 8.36
CA ARG A 4 -18.06 4.18 8.78
C ARG A 4 -16.57 4.16 8.48
N TYR A 5 -15.75 3.81 9.46
CA TYR A 5 -14.30 3.70 9.32
C TYR A 5 -13.91 2.28 8.90
N TYR A 6 -12.96 2.15 7.97
CA TYR A 6 -12.48 0.86 7.48
C TYR A 6 -10.96 0.82 7.45
N ASN A 7 -10.41 -0.36 7.70
CA ASN A 7 -9.01 -0.69 7.43
C ASN A 7 -8.97 -1.40 6.07
N ILE A 8 -8.25 -0.82 5.12
CA ILE A 8 -8.23 -1.26 3.72
C ILE A 8 -6.79 -1.56 3.32
N LEU A 9 -6.54 -2.77 2.82
CA LEU A 9 -5.27 -3.17 2.24
C LEU A 9 -5.43 -3.34 0.73
N LEU A 10 -4.68 -2.57 -0.05
CA LEU A 10 -4.61 -2.69 -1.50
C LEU A 10 -3.29 -3.36 -1.86
N LEU A 11 -3.37 -4.55 -2.45
CA LEU A 11 -2.22 -5.34 -2.87
C LEU A 11 -2.03 -5.21 -4.38
N ILE A 12 -0.86 -4.76 -4.81
CA ILE A 12 -0.52 -4.55 -6.21
C ILE A 12 0.79 -5.25 -6.56
N ASP A 13 0.87 -5.78 -7.78
CA ASP A 13 2.07 -6.47 -8.26
C ASP A 13 3.26 -5.52 -8.43
N SER A 14 3.05 -4.37 -9.08
CA SER A 14 4.07 -3.33 -9.26
C SER A 14 3.49 -1.93 -9.48
N LEU A 15 4.30 -0.89 -9.22
CA LEU A 15 3.97 0.53 -9.46
C LEU A 15 4.74 1.08 -10.66
N LEU A 16 4.53 0.53 -11.85
CA LEU A 16 5.31 0.88 -13.05
C LEU A 16 4.74 2.04 -13.88
N ALA A 17 3.93 2.91 -13.25
CA ALA A 17 3.32 4.09 -13.87
C ALA A 17 2.34 3.81 -15.03
N GLY A 18 1.82 2.58 -15.13
CA GLY A 18 0.73 2.22 -16.03
C GLY A 18 -0.63 2.81 -15.63
N GLY A 19 -1.65 2.53 -16.45
CA GLY A 19 -3.01 3.06 -16.24
C GLY A 19 -3.70 2.51 -14.99
N ALA A 20 -3.53 1.21 -14.71
CA ALA A 20 -4.16 0.57 -13.56
C ALA A 20 -3.57 1.09 -12.24
N GLU A 21 -2.26 1.31 -12.21
CA GLU A 21 -1.50 1.79 -11.06
C GLU A 21 -1.91 3.21 -10.67
N LYS A 22 -2.09 4.10 -11.65
CA LYS A 22 -2.59 5.46 -11.42
C LYS A 22 -3.99 5.45 -10.82
N VAL A 23 -4.85 4.54 -11.29
CA VAL A 23 -6.21 4.36 -10.74
C VAL A 23 -6.15 3.86 -9.30
N GLN A 24 -5.29 2.88 -9.00
CA GLN A 24 -5.10 2.37 -7.63
C GLN A 24 -4.59 3.46 -6.68
N LEU A 25 -3.62 4.27 -7.13
CA LEU A 25 -3.09 5.39 -6.35
C LEU A 25 -4.18 6.44 -6.07
N THR A 26 -4.93 6.81 -7.11
CA THR A 26 -6.04 7.77 -7.00
C THR A 26 -7.13 7.27 -6.06
N LEU A 27 -7.51 5.99 -6.17
CA LEU A 27 -8.48 5.37 -5.29
C LEU A 27 -8.00 5.37 -3.83
N SER A 28 -6.75 4.95 -3.60
CA SER A 28 -6.13 4.93 -2.28
C SER A 28 -6.18 6.30 -1.61
N ARG A 29 -5.82 7.35 -2.36
CA ARG A 29 -5.90 8.73 -1.91
C ARG A 29 -7.34 9.13 -1.56
N LYS A 30 -8.30 8.86 -2.45
CA LYS A 30 -9.72 9.21 -2.22
C LYS A 30 -10.36 8.45 -1.06
N LEU A 31 -9.83 7.28 -0.69
CA LEU A 31 -10.25 6.54 0.50
C LEU A 31 -9.61 7.11 1.78
N SER A 32 -8.33 7.49 1.72
CA SER A 32 -7.63 8.17 2.83
C SER A 32 -8.23 9.55 3.13
N GLU A 33 -8.53 10.36 2.11
CA GLU A 33 -9.24 11.65 2.22
C GLU A 33 -10.65 11.50 2.85
N ARG A 34 -11.28 10.34 2.67
CA ARG A 34 -12.56 10.00 3.33
C ARG A 34 -12.37 9.56 4.78
N GLY A 35 -11.14 9.52 5.29
CA GLY A 35 -10.80 9.16 6.65
C GLY A 35 -10.76 7.67 6.90
N HIS A 36 -10.56 6.84 5.88
CA HIS A 36 -10.29 5.40 6.07
C HIS A 36 -8.78 5.18 6.26
N ASN A 37 -8.41 4.10 6.96
CA ASN A 37 -7.02 3.67 7.05
C ASN A 37 -6.67 2.84 5.81
N VAL A 38 -5.84 3.39 4.93
CA VAL A 38 -5.47 2.73 3.67
C VAL A 38 -3.99 2.37 3.69
N THR A 39 -3.71 1.10 3.46
CA THR A 39 -2.36 0.59 3.23
C THR A 39 -2.23 0.11 1.79
N LEU A 40 -1.26 0.66 1.05
CA LEU A 40 -0.89 0.21 -0.27
C LEU A 40 0.34 -0.69 -0.16
N LEU A 41 0.20 -1.96 -0.52
CA LEU A 41 1.24 -2.97 -0.48
C LEU A 41 1.65 -3.35 -1.90
N ASN A 42 2.90 -3.06 -2.23
CA ASN A 42 3.51 -3.29 -3.53
C ASN A 42 4.44 -4.50 -3.48
N LEU A 43 4.32 -5.42 -4.44
CA LEU A 43 5.09 -6.67 -4.48
C LEU A 43 6.41 -6.60 -5.26
N SER A 44 6.63 -5.54 -6.04
CA SER A 44 7.83 -5.38 -6.86
C SER A 44 8.80 -4.39 -6.25
N SER A 45 10.10 -4.60 -6.39
CA SER A 45 11.08 -3.57 -6.02
C SER A 45 10.97 -2.26 -6.83
N LYS A 46 10.17 -2.25 -7.91
CA LYS A 46 10.05 -1.12 -8.82
C LYS A 46 8.86 -0.23 -8.45
N VAL A 47 9.16 1.04 -8.18
CA VAL A 47 8.19 2.11 -7.97
C VAL A 47 8.59 3.27 -8.88
N ALA A 48 7.71 3.60 -9.82
CA ALA A 48 7.90 4.68 -10.80
C ALA A 48 6.90 5.83 -10.62
N LEU A 49 5.99 5.72 -9.63
CA LEU A 49 5.03 6.74 -9.26
C LEU A 49 5.36 7.28 -7.87
N GLU A 50 5.18 8.58 -7.68
CA GLU A 50 5.24 9.20 -6.36
C GLU A 50 4.09 8.68 -5.49
N ILE A 51 4.41 8.38 -4.23
CA ILE A 51 3.43 7.91 -3.26
C ILE A 51 3.02 9.10 -2.39
N PRO A 52 1.72 9.46 -2.35
CA PRO A 52 1.21 10.50 -1.46
C PRO A 52 1.52 10.18 0.01
N GLU A 53 1.92 11.19 0.79
CA GLU A 53 2.29 11.05 2.20
C GLU A 53 1.13 10.52 3.07
N GLU A 54 -0.11 10.73 2.63
CA GLU A 54 -1.32 10.36 3.36
C GLU A 54 -1.68 8.88 3.21
N ILE A 55 -0.89 8.09 2.47
CA ILE A 55 -1.12 6.66 2.26
C ILE A 55 0.01 5.88 2.91
N LYS A 56 -0.34 4.93 3.78
CA LYS A 56 0.64 3.99 4.33
C LYS A 56 1.14 3.08 3.19
N PHE A 57 2.42 3.16 2.87
CA PHE A 57 3.01 2.39 1.79
C PHE A 57 3.96 1.31 2.30
N ILE A 58 3.78 0.08 1.82
CA ILE A 58 4.62 -1.07 2.14
C ILE A 58 5.19 -1.62 0.84
N ASN A 59 6.51 -1.54 0.69
CA ASN A 59 7.18 -2.12 -0.47
C ASN A 59 7.76 -3.50 -0.10
N CYS A 60 7.06 -4.55 -0.52
CA CYS A 60 7.54 -5.91 -0.47
C CYS A 60 8.43 -6.12 -1.70
N ASN A 61 9.74 -6.27 -1.53
CA ASN A 61 10.60 -6.75 -2.62
C ASN A 61 10.39 -8.26 -2.82
N TYR A 62 9.21 -8.64 -3.31
CA TYR A 62 8.83 -10.04 -3.50
C TYR A 62 9.49 -10.58 -4.77
N ARG A 63 10.70 -11.14 -4.61
CA ARG A 63 11.17 -12.18 -5.54
C ARG A 63 10.39 -13.45 -5.22
N ARG A 64 9.97 -14.19 -6.25
CA ARG A 64 9.20 -15.46 -6.25
C ARG A 64 9.63 -16.55 -5.24
N THR A 65 10.68 -16.32 -4.46
CA THR A 65 11.18 -17.15 -3.37
C THR A 65 10.58 -16.71 -2.03
N ASN A 66 9.45 -17.32 -1.67
CA ASN A 66 8.88 -17.43 -0.31
C ASN A 66 8.27 -16.17 0.35
N PHE A 67 6.93 -16.09 0.30
CA PHE A 67 6.10 -15.17 1.10
C PHE A 67 6.30 -15.33 2.62
N ARG A 68 6.85 -16.49 3.04
CA ARG A 68 7.04 -16.89 4.44
C ARG A 68 8.02 -16.00 5.23
N ASN A 69 8.95 -15.34 4.54
CA ASN A 69 9.97 -14.49 5.19
C ASN A 69 9.53 -13.03 5.36
N PHE A 70 8.38 -12.63 4.81
CA PHE A 70 7.95 -11.24 4.83
C PHE A 70 7.34 -10.81 6.18
N CYS A 71 6.65 -11.72 6.88
CA CYS A 71 6.03 -11.42 8.18
C CYS A 71 7.02 -11.30 9.35
N ILE A 72 8.30 -11.63 9.16
CA ILE A 72 9.29 -11.69 10.25
C ILE A 72 10.18 -10.42 10.28
N GLY A 73 10.19 -9.62 9.22
CA GLY A 73 11.03 -8.41 9.12
C GLY A 73 10.45 -7.11 9.70
N TYR A 74 9.15 -7.07 10.05
CA TYR A 74 8.44 -5.85 10.46
C TYR A 74 8.22 -5.72 11.98
N LYS A 75 9.10 -6.29 12.81
CA LYS A 75 8.97 -6.20 14.28
C LYS A 75 9.15 -4.79 14.88
N ASN A 76 9.58 -3.78 14.12
CA ASN A 76 10.05 -2.51 14.69
C ASN A 76 9.27 -1.25 14.26
N PHE A 77 7.99 -1.33 13.86
CA PHE A 77 7.23 -0.11 13.49
C PHE A 77 5.95 0.12 14.30
N TRP A 78 5.80 -0.55 15.44
CA TRP A 78 4.79 -0.19 16.46
C TRP A 78 5.52 0.23 17.74
N SER A 79 6.04 1.45 17.75
CA SER A 79 6.46 2.16 18.95
C SER A 79 6.29 3.65 18.66
N CYS A 80 5.43 4.29 19.45
CA CYS A 80 4.83 5.63 19.33
C CYS A 80 3.49 5.66 18.56
#